data_AF-A0A150WEB1-F1
#
_entry.id   AF-A0A150WEB1-F1
#
_cell.length_a   1.000
_cell.length_b   1.000
_cell.length_c   1.000
_cell.angle_alpha   90.00
_cell.angle_beta   90.00
_cell.angle_gamma   90.00
#
_symmetry.space_group_name_H-M   'P 1'
#
loop_
_entity.id
_entity.type
_entity.pdbx_description
1 polymer ?
#
loop_
_entity_poly.entity_id
_entity_poly.type
_entity_poly.pdbx_seq_one_letter_code
_entity_poly.pdbx_strand_id
1 'polypeptide(L)'
;MTEAELKRPTGIYLLAVLFMLAPLGNLAISFAGSGVPHWYLPSTLIEFLKAVSILDWSWLGFLFLSGVLLFKAHKTSWTVAILSLVFVLGLNIYRFSTHALEGDGLFVQTQLVLSSFVTVGVLLLAFYFRFPYLDRRAQWLFPTAHRYDFVTPVDVVAQDIFEGVTESISVSGARIRLKRDLEGGSRDLRFVDVIFPAIRNVKVKSKVVEYHENVLRLKFKDLSRRDRGYLHDWFRSQIETNQKSEG
;
A
#
# COMPACT_ATOMS: atom_id res chain seq x y z
N MET A 1 -2.25 -23.25 -9.78
CA MET A 1 -2.38 -23.14 -8.30
C MET A 1 -0.97 -23.06 -7.72
N THR A 2 -0.54 -22.12 -6.89
CA THR A 2 -1.18 -21.02 -6.15
C THR A 2 -0.24 -19.82 -6.27
N GLU A 3 -0.78 -18.67 -6.70
CA GLU A 3 -0.15 -17.39 -6.39
C GLU A 3 0.14 -17.39 -4.90
N ALA A 4 1.39 -17.14 -4.52
CA ALA A 4 1.69 -16.78 -3.15
C ALA A 4 1.03 -15.40 -2.93
N GLU A 5 -0.29 -15.39 -2.69
CA GLU A 5 -0.97 -14.28 -2.06
C GLU A 5 -0.12 -13.96 -0.84
N LEU A 6 0.53 -12.79 -0.89
CA LEU A 6 1.21 -12.22 0.25
C LEU A 6 0.23 -12.30 1.42
N LYS A 7 0.46 -13.24 2.35
CA LYS A 7 -0.45 -13.58 3.45
C LYS A 7 -0.92 -12.28 4.07
N ARG A 8 -2.16 -11.85 3.83
CA ARG A 8 -2.65 -10.56 4.33
C ARG A 8 -2.38 -10.52 5.84
N PRO A 9 -1.65 -9.52 6.37
CA PRO A 9 -1.31 -9.46 7.78
C PRO A 9 -2.57 -9.12 8.56
N THR A 10 -3.37 -10.14 8.88
CA THR A 10 -4.57 -10.00 9.70
C THR A 10 -4.27 -9.26 10.99
N GLY A 11 -3.09 -9.48 11.59
CA GLY A 11 -2.62 -8.73 12.75
C GLY A 11 -2.43 -7.23 12.51
N ILE A 12 -1.88 -6.81 11.38
CA ILE A 12 -1.71 -5.38 11.06
C ILE A 12 -3.07 -4.73 10.81
N TYR A 13 -4.00 -5.42 10.14
CA TYR A 13 -5.35 -4.89 9.94
C TYR A 13 -6.12 -4.77 11.25
N LEU A 14 -6.02 -5.75 12.13
CA LEU A 14 -6.61 -5.67 13.47
C LEU A 14 -6.03 -4.48 14.24
N LEU A 15 -4.71 -4.31 14.24
CA LEU A 15 -4.06 -3.15 14.85
C LEU A 15 -4.55 -1.84 14.22
N ALA A 16 -4.65 -1.76 12.89
CA ALA A 16 -5.15 -0.59 12.20
C ALA A 16 -6.57 -0.22 12.64
N VAL A 17 -7.47 -1.20 12.79
CA VAL A 17 -8.81 -0.99 13.37
C VAL A 17 -8.72 -0.46 14.79
N LEU A 18 -7.90 -1.10 15.65
CA LEU A 18 -7.73 -0.66 17.03
C LEU A 18 -7.21 0.77 17.12
N PHE A 19 -6.27 1.19 16.26
CA PHE A 19 -5.77 2.58 16.21
C PHE A 19 -6.81 3.58 15.71
N MET A 20 -7.69 3.18 14.79
CA MET A 20 -8.80 4.05 14.37
C MET A 20 -9.86 4.21 15.46
N LEU A 21 -10.07 3.17 16.27
CA LEU A 21 -11.03 3.20 17.39
C LEU A 21 -10.42 3.79 18.66
N ALA A 22 -9.09 3.77 18.82
CA ALA A 22 -8.39 4.26 19.99
C ALA A 22 -8.77 5.69 20.37
N PRO A 23 -8.93 6.66 19.44
CA PRO A 23 -9.36 8.00 19.80
C PRO A 23 -10.70 8.04 20.54
N LEU A 24 -11.70 7.32 20.01
CA LEU A 24 -13.03 7.23 20.60
C LEU A 24 -12.98 6.51 21.95
N GLY A 25 -12.23 5.41 22.02
CA GLY A 25 -12.03 4.65 23.25
C GLY A 25 -11.36 5.49 24.34
N ASN A 26 -10.29 6.23 24.01
CA ASN A 26 -9.59 7.10 24.95
C ASN A 26 -10.50 8.23 25.45
N LEU A 27 -11.27 8.88 24.58
CA LEU A 27 -12.23 9.91 25.00
C LEU A 27 -13.31 9.33 25.92
N ALA A 28 -13.91 8.19 25.56
CA ALA A 28 -14.94 7.55 26.37
C ALA A 28 -14.42 7.11 27.75
N ILE A 29 -13.20 6.56 27.79
CA ILE A 29 -12.53 6.17 29.03
C ILE A 29 -12.27 7.40 29.92
N SER A 30 -11.73 8.49 29.34
CA SER A 30 -11.47 9.72 30.08
C SER A 30 -12.76 10.35 30.61
N PHE A 31 -13.85 10.33 29.83
CA PHE A 31 -15.14 10.88 30.27
C PHE A 31 -15.78 10.04 31.37
N ALA A 32 -15.77 8.70 31.24
CA ALA A 32 -16.25 7.82 32.28
C ALA A 32 -15.41 7.93 33.57
N GLY A 33 -14.10 8.12 33.45
CA GLY A 33 -13.18 8.31 34.57
C GLY A 33 -13.26 9.69 35.25
N SER A 34 -13.92 10.68 34.63
CA SER A 34 -14.06 12.04 35.17
C SER A 34 -14.98 12.13 36.40
N GLY A 35 -15.80 11.11 36.64
CA GLY A 35 -16.76 11.10 37.74
C GLY A 35 -17.99 12.01 37.53
N VAL A 36 -18.14 12.64 36.35
CA VAL A 36 -19.30 13.50 36.06
C VAL A 36 -20.54 12.64 35.80
N PRO A 37 -21.64 12.86 36.55
CA PRO A 37 -22.88 12.13 36.32
C PRO A 37 -23.46 12.47 34.95
N HIS A 38 -24.09 11.48 34.31
CA HIS A 38 -24.73 11.64 33.00
C HIS A 38 -23.80 12.12 31.87
N TRP A 39 -22.50 11.79 31.94
CA TRP A 39 -21.50 12.10 30.90
C TRP A 39 -21.89 11.65 29.48
N TYR A 40 -22.79 10.66 29.36
CA TYR A 40 -23.30 10.15 28.09
C TYR A 40 -24.37 11.05 27.44
N LEU A 41 -24.89 12.07 28.14
CA LEU A 41 -25.85 13.02 27.58
C LEU A 41 -25.16 13.90 26.53
N PRO A 42 -25.81 14.17 25.37
CA PRO A 42 -25.19 14.94 24.29
C PRO A 42 -24.68 16.32 24.70
N SER A 43 -25.41 17.03 25.57
CA SER A 43 -25.02 18.36 26.07
C SER A 43 -23.71 18.31 26.83
N THR A 44 -23.59 17.37 27.77
CA THR A 44 -22.41 17.17 28.61
C THR A 44 -21.22 16.69 27.79
N LEU A 45 -21.46 15.79 26.83
CA LEU A 45 -20.43 15.27 25.94
C LEU A 45 -19.82 16.36 25.05
N ILE A 46 -20.64 17.28 24.52
CA ILE A 46 -20.15 18.42 23.72
C ILE A 46 -19.26 19.34 24.57
N GLU A 47 -19.64 19.62 25.82
CA GLU A 47 -18.81 20.43 26.72
C GLU A 47 -17.48 19.76 27.02
N PHE A 48 -17.49 18.44 27.26
CA PHE A 48 -16.27 17.67 27.44
C PHE A 48 -15.37 17.70 26.21
N LEU A 49 -15.92 17.54 25.00
CA LEU A 49 -15.12 17.63 23.76
C LEU A 49 -14.47 19.00 23.57
N LYS A 50 -15.15 20.08 24.00
CA LYS A 50 -14.59 21.45 23.98
C LYS A 50 -13.46 21.64 25.01
N ALA A 51 -13.50 20.89 26.11
CA ALA A 51 -12.48 20.94 27.15
C ALA A 51 -11.20 20.19 26.79
N VAL A 52 -11.23 19.31 25.76
CA VAL A 52 -10.05 18.58 25.29
C VAL A 52 -9.03 19.54 24.69
N SER A 53 -7.78 19.47 25.15
CA SER A 53 -6.72 20.36 24.69
C SER A 53 -6.34 20.11 23.22
N ILE A 54 -5.75 21.11 22.57
CA ILE A 54 -5.24 20.97 21.19
C ILE A 54 -4.16 19.88 21.11
N LEU A 55 -3.36 19.72 22.17
CA LEU A 55 -2.32 18.69 22.24
C LEU A 55 -2.95 17.28 22.32
N ASP A 56 -4.04 17.11 23.07
CA ASP A 56 -4.83 15.86 23.09
C ASP A 56 -5.46 15.58 21.74
N TRP A 57 -6.07 16.58 21.09
CA TRP A 57 -6.62 16.41 19.75
C TRP A 57 -5.56 16.02 18.73
N SER A 58 -4.36 16.59 18.83
CA SER A 58 -3.22 16.23 17.99
C SER A 58 -2.78 14.78 18.23
N TRP A 59 -2.68 14.38 19.50
CA TRP A 59 -2.34 13.02 19.89
C TRP A 59 -3.37 11.99 19.38
N LEU A 60 -4.67 12.25 19.61
CA LEU A 60 -5.79 11.44 19.11
C LEU A 60 -5.77 11.40 17.56
N GLY A 61 -5.52 12.54 16.92
CA GLY A 61 -5.45 12.66 15.46
C GLY A 61 -4.32 11.83 14.86
N PHE A 62 -3.13 11.82 15.47
CA PHE A 62 -2.02 10.99 15.01
C PHE A 62 -2.28 9.50 15.20
N LEU A 63 -2.93 9.09 16.30
CA LEU A 63 -3.36 7.69 16.48
C LEU A 63 -4.33 7.26 15.38
N PHE A 64 -5.35 8.08 15.10
CA PHE A 64 -6.30 7.82 14.03
C PHE A 64 -5.62 7.73 12.66
N LEU A 65 -4.75 8.71 12.35
CA LEU A 65 -4.02 8.79 11.10
C LEU A 65 -3.12 7.56 10.90
N SER A 66 -2.40 7.14 11.94
CA SER A 66 -1.60 5.90 11.90
C SER A 66 -2.48 4.69 11.58
N GLY A 67 -3.66 4.57 12.19
CA GLY A 67 -4.61 3.51 11.87
C GLY A 67 -5.01 3.48 10.39
N VAL A 68 -5.43 4.63 9.84
CA VAL A 68 -5.80 4.77 8.42
C VAL A 68 -4.62 4.42 7.49
N LEU A 69 -3.42 4.87 7.83
CA LEU A 69 -2.23 4.65 7.01
C LEU A 69 -1.75 3.20 7.02
N LEU A 70 -1.95 2.47 8.13
CA LEU A 70 -1.60 1.05 8.23
C LEU A 70 -2.47 0.14 7.34
N PHE A 71 -3.67 0.59 6.92
CA PHE A 71 -4.47 -0.14 5.91
C PHE A 71 -3.85 -0.12 4.52
N LYS A 72 -3.05 0.91 4.21
CA LYS A 72 -2.44 1.07 2.90
C LYS A 72 -1.09 0.35 2.86
N ALA A 73 -1.03 -0.71 2.07
CA ALA A 73 0.18 -1.47 1.72
C ALA A 73 1.15 -0.66 0.80
N HIS A 74 1.52 0.55 1.21
CA HIS A 74 2.37 1.46 0.46
C HIS A 74 3.51 2.00 1.32
N LYS A 75 4.71 2.09 0.73
CA LYS A 75 5.94 2.49 1.44
C LYS A 75 5.80 3.85 2.13
N THR A 76 5.25 4.85 1.44
CA THR A 76 5.07 6.18 2.04
C THR A 76 4.00 6.18 3.12
N SER A 77 2.89 5.43 2.96
CA SER A 77 1.85 5.33 3.99
C SER A 77 2.43 4.70 5.26
N TRP A 78 3.23 3.64 5.09
CA TRP A 78 3.97 3.01 6.18
C TRP A 78 4.96 3.97 6.86
N THR A 79 5.76 4.70 6.08
CA THR A 79 6.72 5.68 6.63
C THR A 79 6.00 6.79 7.40
N VAL A 80 4.90 7.34 6.86
CA VAL A 80 4.12 8.37 7.55
C VAL A 80 3.46 7.78 8.80
N ALA A 81 2.95 6.55 8.77
CA ALA A 81 2.40 5.88 9.95
C ALA A 81 3.46 5.75 11.07
N ILE A 82 4.68 5.31 10.73
CA ILE A 82 5.80 5.24 11.69
C ILE A 82 6.11 6.63 12.25
N LEU A 83 6.22 7.65 11.40
CA LEU A 83 6.48 9.02 11.85
C LEU A 83 5.39 9.51 12.80
N SER A 84 4.12 9.28 12.46
CA SER A 84 2.97 9.62 13.33
C SER A 84 3.05 8.90 14.68
N LEU A 85 3.41 7.63 14.72
CA LEU A 85 3.60 6.87 15.97
C LEU A 85 4.80 7.38 16.78
N VAL A 86 5.90 7.79 16.12
CA VAL A 86 7.03 8.43 16.79
C VAL A 86 6.62 9.78 17.40
N PHE A 87 5.80 10.57 16.70
CA PHE A 87 5.23 11.80 17.25
C PHE A 87 4.33 11.53 18.46
N VAL A 88 3.45 10.52 18.40
CA VAL A 88 2.63 10.08 19.54
C VAL A 88 3.51 9.73 20.74
N LEU A 89 4.59 8.97 20.52
CA LEU A 89 5.53 8.61 21.58
C LEU A 89 6.25 9.85 22.14
N GLY A 90 6.66 10.78 21.28
CA GLY A 90 7.25 12.05 21.68
C GLY A 90 6.30 12.91 22.54
N LEU A 91 5.02 12.96 22.19
CA LEU A 91 3.98 13.63 22.99
C LEU A 91 3.80 12.94 24.35
N ASN A 92 3.80 11.61 24.39
CA ASN A 92 3.73 10.88 25.66
C ASN A 92 4.94 11.18 26.55
N ILE A 93 6.16 11.14 26.00
CA ILE A 93 7.39 11.46 26.73
C ILE A 93 7.36 12.91 27.24
N TYR A 94 6.92 13.85 26.40
CA TYR A 94 6.77 15.25 26.79
C TYR A 94 5.84 15.40 28.01
N ARG A 95 4.68 14.72 28.00
CA ARG A 95 3.72 14.72 29.12
C ARG A 95 4.34 14.13 30.39
N PHE A 96 5.13 13.06 30.28
CA PHE A 96 5.89 12.52 31.41
C PHE A 96 6.91 13.52 31.95
N SER A 97 7.69 14.17 31.07
CA SER A 97 8.80 15.05 31.47
C SER A 97 8.37 16.39 32.07
N THR A 98 7.20 16.89 31.65
CA THR A 98 6.71 18.21 32.09
C THR A 98 5.89 18.15 33.36
N HIS A 99 5.73 16.95 33.95
CA HIS A 99 4.81 16.75 35.06
C HIS A 99 3.41 17.29 34.77
N ALA A 100 3.01 17.31 33.48
CA ALA A 100 1.68 17.79 33.07
C ALA A 100 0.54 16.96 33.68
N LEU A 101 0.88 15.83 34.32
CA LEU A 101 0.01 14.90 35.02
C LEU A 101 0.18 14.94 36.55
N GLU A 102 1.00 15.85 37.11
CA GLU A 102 1.07 16.03 38.56
C GLU A 102 -0.25 16.62 39.06
N GLY A 103 -1.03 15.78 39.74
CA GLY A 103 -2.39 16.11 40.19
C GLY A 103 -3.49 15.33 39.46
N ASP A 104 -3.18 14.72 38.31
CA ASP A 104 -4.09 13.80 37.63
C ASP A 104 -4.18 12.47 38.37
N GLY A 105 -5.37 11.87 38.39
CA GLY A 105 -5.60 10.59 39.05
C GLY A 105 -4.69 9.47 38.53
N LEU A 106 -4.36 8.49 39.39
CA LEU A 106 -3.53 7.31 39.09
C LEU A 106 -3.97 6.57 37.81
N PHE A 107 -5.26 6.66 37.50
CA PHE A 107 -5.87 6.15 36.28
C PHE A 107 -5.27 6.75 34.99
N VAL A 108 -5.15 8.07 34.91
CA VAL A 108 -4.65 8.79 33.73
C VAL A 108 -3.16 8.47 33.50
N GLN A 109 -2.39 8.41 34.59
CA GLN A 109 -0.97 8.04 34.54
C GLN A 109 -0.79 6.61 34.02
N THR A 110 -1.59 5.67 34.52
CA THR A 110 -1.57 4.27 34.07
C THR A 110 -1.94 4.14 32.59
N GLN A 111 -2.96 4.87 32.14
CA GLN A 111 -3.36 4.93 30.73
C GLN A 111 -2.22 5.44 29.83
N LEU A 112 -1.50 6.48 30.24
CA LEU A 112 -0.38 7.02 29.47
C LEU A 112 0.78 6.03 29.35
N VAL A 113 1.13 5.35 30.46
CA VAL A 113 2.15 4.29 30.47
C VAL A 113 1.76 3.18 29.50
N LEU A 114 0.53 2.67 29.62
CA LEU A 114 0.03 1.58 28.78
C LEU A 114 0.00 2.00 27.31
N SER A 115 -0.47 3.21 27.00
CA SER A 115 -0.46 3.75 25.64
C SER A 115 0.96 3.84 25.05
N SER A 116 1.94 4.21 25.86
CA SER A 116 3.35 4.28 25.44
C SER A 116 3.89 2.89 25.12
N PHE A 117 3.62 1.90 25.98
CA PHE A 117 3.98 0.50 25.71
C PHE A 117 3.34 -0.05 24.45
N VAL A 118 2.04 0.21 24.23
CA VAL A 118 1.32 -0.22 23.03
C VAL A 118 1.92 0.46 21.78
N THR A 119 2.19 1.76 21.83
CA THR A 119 2.81 2.52 20.73
C THR A 119 4.19 1.95 20.37
N VAL A 120 5.03 1.65 21.37
CA VAL A 120 6.35 1.02 21.15
C VAL A 120 6.19 -0.38 20.56
N GLY A 121 5.29 -1.20 21.10
CA GLY A 121 5.02 -2.54 20.58
C GLY A 121 4.60 -2.49 19.10
N VAL A 122 3.73 -1.56 18.73
CA VAL A 122 3.27 -1.39 17.35
C VAL A 122 4.37 -0.86 16.45
N LEU A 123 5.22 0.05 16.93
CA LEU A 123 6.43 0.48 16.20
C LEU A 123 7.35 -0.71 15.91
N LEU A 124 7.64 -1.56 16.91
CA LEU A 124 8.48 -2.75 16.72
C LEU A 124 7.87 -3.71 15.70
N LEU A 125 6.56 -3.96 15.80
CA LEU A 125 5.84 -4.77 14.81
C LEU A 125 5.92 -4.13 13.41
N ALA A 126 5.75 -2.81 13.30
CA ALA A 126 5.85 -2.09 12.04
C ALA A 126 7.28 -2.09 11.46
N PHE A 127 8.32 -2.21 12.28
CA PHE A 127 9.68 -2.38 11.79
C PHE A 127 9.94 -3.83 11.34
N TYR A 128 9.51 -4.81 12.13
CA TYR A 128 9.81 -6.23 11.87
C TYR A 128 8.97 -6.83 10.73
N PHE A 129 7.69 -6.46 10.64
CA PHE A 129 6.79 -6.94 9.58
C PHE A 129 6.89 -6.16 8.27
N ARG A 130 7.89 -5.26 8.13
CA ARG A 130 8.07 -4.42 6.94
C ARG A 130 8.19 -5.19 5.61
N PHE A 131 8.62 -6.45 5.63
CA PHE A 131 9.20 -7.12 4.45
C PHE A 131 8.41 -8.19 3.68
N PRO A 132 7.14 -8.49 3.99
CA PRO A 132 6.23 -9.04 2.96
C PRO A 132 5.22 -7.99 2.44
N TYR A 133 4.84 -6.98 3.22
CA TYR A 133 3.59 -6.23 2.99
C TYR A 133 3.68 -5.00 2.09
N LEU A 134 4.90 -4.56 1.78
CA LEU A 134 5.09 -3.41 0.92
C LEU A 134 5.21 -3.89 -0.53
N ASP A 135 4.09 -3.92 -1.24
CA ASP A 135 4.13 -4.11 -2.69
C ASP A 135 4.88 -2.93 -3.32
N ARG A 136 6.05 -3.22 -3.89
CA ARG A 136 6.87 -2.22 -4.59
C ARG A 136 6.15 -1.62 -5.80
N ARG A 137 5.07 -2.23 -6.27
CA ARG A 137 4.26 -1.81 -7.41
C ARG A 137 2.97 -1.09 -7.01
N ALA A 138 2.60 -1.11 -5.72
CA ALA A 138 1.42 -0.41 -5.24
C ALA A 138 1.53 1.09 -5.50
N GLN A 139 0.48 1.66 -6.07
CA GLN A 139 0.33 3.11 -6.20
C GLN A 139 -0.62 3.61 -5.12
N TRP A 140 -0.53 4.90 -4.78
CA TRP A 140 -1.31 5.48 -3.69
C TRP A 140 -2.83 5.50 -3.91
N LEU A 141 -3.21 5.63 -5.18
CA LEU A 141 -4.60 5.90 -5.61
C LEU A 141 -5.14 4.84 -6.58
N PHE A 142 -4.27 4.12 -7.29
CA PHE A 142 -4.68 3.15 -8.31
C PHE A 142 -4.22 1.74 -7.93
N PRO A 143 -5.07 0.72 -8.14
CA PRO A 143 -4.67 -0.66 -7.92
C PRO A 143 -3.51 -1.01 -8.86
N THR A 144 -2.56 -1.81 -8.36
CA THR A 144 -1.50 -2.38 -9.19
C THR A 144 -2.15 -3.14 -10.34
N ALA A 145 -1.72 -2.88 -11.57
CA ALA A 145 -2.25 -3.58 -12.73
C ALA A 145 -2.01 -5.10 -12.58
N HIS A 146 -3.09 -5.87 -12.65
CA HIS A 146 -3.04 -7.34 -12.61
C HIS A 146 -2.10 -7.86 -13.71
N ARG A 147 -1.27 -8.84 -13.37
CA ARG A 147 -0.40 -9.54 -14.32
C ARG A 147 -1.02 -10.88 -14.67
N TYR A 148 -1.06 -11.16 -15.95
CA TYR A 148 -1.49 -12.44 -16.50
C TYR A 148 -0.29 -13.15 -17.09
N ASP A 149 -0.13 -14.43 -16.80
CA ASP A 149 0.93 -15.28 -17.35
C ASP A 149 0.46 -15.90 -18.68
N PHE A 150 0.05 -15.03 -19.61
CA PHE A 150 -0.31 -15.45 -20.96
C PHE A 150 0.91 -15.44 -21.87
N VAL A 151 1.07 -16.50 -22.66
CA VAL A 151 2.11 -16.62 -23.68
C VAL A 151 1.54 -16.15 -25.01
N THR A 152 1.96 -14.97 -25.47
CA THR A 152 1.62 -14.44 -26.80
C THR A 152 2.89 -14.03 -27.53
N PRO A 153 2.95 -14.23 -28.87
CA PRO A 153 4.03 -13.67 -29.68
C PRO A 153 4.02 -12.14 -29.61
N VAL A 154 5.22 -11.56 -29.62
CA VAL A 154 5.45 -10.11 -29.54
C VAL A 154 6.68 -9.76 -30.36
N ASP A 155 6.60 -8.64 -31.08
CA ASP A 155 7.74 -8.07 -31.79
C ASP A 155 8.24 -6.83 -31.04
N VAL A 156 9.52 -6.81 -30.69
CA VAL A 156 10.16 -5.67 -30.04
C VAL A 156 10.99 -4.92 -31.08
N VAL A 157 10.53 -3.72 -31.42
CA VAL A 157 11.17 -2.84 -32.39
C VAL A 157 12.12 -1.90 -31.65
N ALA A 158 13.41 -2.14 -31.87
CA ALA A 158 14.54 -1.41 -31.32
C ALA A 158 15.33 -0.76 -32.47
N GLN A 159 16.63 -1.07 -32.61
CA GLN A 159 17.39 -0.80 -33.85
C GLN A 159 17.06 -1.82 -34.95
N ASP A 160 16.73 -3.04 -34.52
CA ASP A 160 16.23 -4.14 -35.34
C ASP A 160 14.92 -4.67 -34.72
N ILE A 161 14.24 -5.59 -35.40
CA ILE A 161 13.03 -6.25 -34.92
C ILE A 161 13.40 -7.55 -34.21
N PHE A 162 13.10 -7.64 -32.91
CA PHE A 162 13.36 -8.82 -32.10
C PHE A 162 12.06 -9.55 -31.79
N GLU A 163 11.91 -10.76 -32.31
CA GLU A 163 10.78 -11.62 -31.98
C GLU A 163 10.93 -12.19 -30.56
N GLY A 164 9.83 -12.26 -29.84
CA GLY A 164 9.77 -12.83 -28.50
C GLY A 164 8.39 -13.34 -28.14
N VAL A 165 8.28 -13.83 -26.91
CA VAL A 165 7.03 -14.29 -26.31
C VAL A 165 6.87 -13.67 -24.94
N THR A 166 5.64 -13.33 -24.55
CA THR A 166 5.38 -12.88 -23.19
C THR A 166 5.51 -14.02 -22.19
N GLU A 167 6.23 -13.77 -21.10
CA GLU A 167 6.14 -14.58 -19.87
C GLU A 167 5.00 -14.08 -18.99
N SER A 168 4.81 -12.75 -18.94
CA SER A 168 3.68 -12.14 -18.24
C SER A 168 3.33 -10.79 -18.88
N ILE A 169 2.05 -10.42 -18.85
CA ILE A 169 1.53 -9.20 -19.45
C ILE A 169 0.50 -8.53 -18.54
N SER A 170 0.48 -7.20 -18.54
CA SER A 170 -0.51 -6.38 -17.83
C SER A 170 -0.84 -5.15 -18.66
N VAL A 171 -1.87 -4.41 -18.28
CA VAL A 171 -2.20 -3.10 -18.91
C VAL A 171 -1.11 -2.04 -18.75
N SER A 172 -0.11 -2.27 -17.90
CA SER A 172 0.96 -1.30 -17.59
C SER A 172 2.35 -1.70 -18.12
N GLY A 173 2.49 -2.92 -18.63
CA GLY A 173 3.79 -3.45 -19.05
C GLY A 173 3.78 -4.96 -19.23
N ALA A 174 4.87 -5.48 -19.77
CA ALA A 174 5.06 -6.90 -20.07
C ALA A 174 6.47 -7.36 -19.68
N ARG A 175 6.61 -8.66 -19.47
CA ARG A 175 7.88 -9.38 -19.41
C ARG A 175 7.94 -10.27 -20.64
N ILE A 176 8.95 -10.07 -21.48
CA ILE A 176 9.07 -10.72 -22.78
C ILE A 176 10.38 -11.49 -22.79
N ARG A 177 10.34 -12.77 -23.12
CA ARG A 177 11.53 -13.56 -23.44
C ARG A 177 11.77 -13.44 -24.94
N LEU A 178 12.91 -12.90 -25.34
CA LEU A 178 13.25 -12.78 -26.75
C LEU A 178 13.76 -14.13 -27.27
N LYS A 179 13.59 -14.40 -28.57
CA LYS A 179 14.15 -15.62 -29.19
C LYS A 179 15.66 -15.53 -29.39
N ARG A 180 16.16 -14.31 -29.57
CA ARG A 180 17.58 -13.98 -29.73
C ARG A 180 17.94 -12.85 -28.79
N ASP A 181 19.19 -12.88 -28.30
CA ASP A 181 19.68 -11.83 -27.42
C ASP A 181 19.74 -10.48 -28.14
N LEU A 182 19.53 -9.40 -27.37
CA LEU A 182 19.85 -8.05 -27.83
C LEU A 182 21.37 -7.93 -27.98
N GLU A 183 21.82 -7.57 -29.18
CA GLU A 183 23.23 -7.37 -29.50
C GLU A 183 23.62 -5.88 -29.45
N GLY A 184 24.88 -5.61 -29.06
CA GLY A 184 25.50 -4.29 -29.15
C GLY A 184 24.70 -3.15 -28.50
N GLY A 185 24.55 -2.04 -29.23
CA GLY A 185 23.87 -0.82 -28.77
C GLY A 185 22.38 -0.95 -28.47
N SER A 186 21.76 -2.10 -28.79
CA SER A 186 20.36 -2.37 -28.43
C SER A 186 20.15 -2.70 -26.95
N ARG A 187 21.21 -3.09 -26.21
CA ARG A 187 21.13 -3.35 -24.76
C ARG A 187 20.95 -2.08 -23.93
N ASP A 188 21.46 -0.94 -24.42
CA ASP A 188 21.41 0.35 -23.72
C ASP A 188 20.17 1.18 -24.06
N LEU A 189 19.25 0.63 -24.85
CA LEU A 189 18.04 1.34 -25.26
C LEU A 189 17.11 1.54 -24.06
N ARG A 190 16.84 2.81 -23.77
CA ARG A 190 15.88 3.20 -22.73
C ARG A 190 14.43 3.01 -23.17
N PHE A 191 14.16 3.05 -24.47
CA PHE A 191 12.83 2.97 -25.05
C PHE A 191 12.82 2.05 -26.27
N VAL A 192 11.76 1.26 -26.37
CA VAL A 192 11.48 0.35 -27.49
C VAL A 192 10.00 0.42 -27.82
N ASP A 193 9.65 0.17 -29.08
CA ASP A 193 8.26 -0.04 -29.47
C ASP A 193 7.95 -1.54 -29.41
N VAL A 194 6.78 -1.89 -28.90
CA VAL A 194 6.35 -3.28 -28.75
C VAL A 194 5.09 -3.47 -29.56
N ILE A 195 5.08 -4.46 -30.45
CA ILE A 195 3.93 -4.80 -31.27
C ILE A 195 3.39 -6.13 -30.78
N PHE A 196 2.08 -6.19 -30.54
CA PHE A 196 1.37 -7.41 -30.15
C PHE A 196 0.52 -7.89 -31.32
N PRO A 197 1.01 -8.79 -32.19
CA PRO A 197 0.26 -9.23 -33.37
C PRO A 197 -1.08 -9.87 -33.01
N ALA A 198 -1.09 -10.71 -31.97
CA ALA A 198 -2.30 -11.39 -31.48
C ALA A 198 -3.35 -10.43 -30.90
N ILE A 199 -2.96 -9.19 -30.57
CA ILE A 199 -3.83 -8.16 -29.99
C ILE A 199 -4.08 -7.09 -31.04
N ARG A 200 -4.57 -7.50 -32.22
CA ARG A 200 -4.89 -6.60 -33.34
C ARG A 200 -3.71 -5.69 -33.76
N ASN A 201 -2.49 -6.21 -33.71
CA ASN A 201 -1.26 -5.46 -34.00
C ASN A 201 -1.11 -4.17 -33.15
N VAL A 202 -1.57 -4.19 -31.90
CA VAL A 202 -1.40 -3.05 -30.98
C VAL A 202 0.09 -2.74 -30.83
N LYS A 203 0.46 -1.49 -31.14
CA LYS A 203 1.81 -0.96 -31.02
C LYS A 203 1.90 -0.03 -29.81
N VAL A 204 2.82 -0.32 -28.89
CA VAL A 204 2.96 0.39 -27.62
C VAL A 204 4.40 0.83 -27.40
N LYS A 205 4.59 2.14 -27.22
CA LYS A 205 5.88 2.68 -26.80
C LYS A 205 6.17 2.31 -25.36
N SER A 206 7.31 1.70 -25.13
CA SER A 206 7.67 1.07 -23.87
C SER A 206 9.03 1.54 -23.37
N LYS A 207 9.17 1.70 -22.06
CA LYS A 207 10.44 1.92 -21.39
C LYS A 207 11.04 0.57 -21.01
N VAL A 208 12.30 0.35 -21.33
CA VAL A 208 13.06 -0.79 -20.83
C VAL A 208 13.38 -0.55 -19.36
N VAL A 209 12.90 -1.45 -18.51
CA VAL A 209 13.14 -1.43 -17.06
C VAL A 209 14.38 -2.24 -16.73
N GLU A 210 14.52 -3.40 -17.37
CA GLU A 210 15.54 -4.40 -17.07
C GLU A 210 15.68 -5.34 -18.27
N TYR A 211 16.91 -5.75 -18.56
CA TYR A 211 17.23 -6.80 -19.53
C TYR A 211 18.23 -7.75 -18.89
N HIS A 212 17.86 -9.02 -18.75
CA HIS A 212 18.71 -10.04 -18.15
C HIS A 212 18.33 -11.43 -18.69
N GLU A 213 19.33 -12.26 -19.00
CA GLU A 213 19.13 -13.63 -19.51
C GLU A 213 18.11 -13.72 -20.65
N ASN A 214 18.23 -12.84 -21.64
CA ASN A 214 17.33 -12.80 -22.79
C ASN A 214 15.86 -12.47 -22.45
N VAL A 215 15.62 -11.94 -21.24
CA VAL A 215 14.31 -11.50 -20.77
C VAL A 215 14.29 -9.99 -20.60
N LEU A 216 13.36 -9.37 -21.32
CA LEU A 216 13.12 -7.95 -21.36
C LEU A 216 11.91 -7.58 -20.51
N ARG A 217 12.13 -6.72 -19.52
CA ARG A 217 11.06 -6.17 -18.67
C ARG A 217 10.71 -4.77 -19.14
N LEU A 218 9.46 -4.58 -19.51
CA LEU A 218 8.97 -3.37 -20.14
C LEU A 218 7.87 -2.70 -19.32
N LYS A 219 7.86 -1.36 -19.34
CA LYS A 219 6.78 -0.53 -18.81
C LYS A 219 6.17 0.28 -19.96
N PHE A 220 4.87 0.16 -20.18
CA PHE A 220 4.16 0.92 -21.22
C PHE A 220 4.13 2.39 -20.83
N LYS A 221 4.52 3.28 -21.75
CA LYS A 221 4.49 4.73 -21.53
C LYS A 221 3.17 5.34 -22.02
N ASP A 222 2.83 5.07 -23.28
CA ASP A 222 1.73 5.71 -23.97
C ASP A 222 0.78 4.65 -24.52
N LEU A 223 -0.01 4.05 -23.62
CA LEU A 223 -1.08 3.13 -24.03
C LEU A 223 -2.35 3.94 -24.25
N SER A 224 -2.81 4.05 -25.49
CA SER A 224 -4.04 4.79 -25.80
C SER A 224 -5.25 4.13 -25.13
N ARG A 225 -6.31 4.90 -24.87
CA ARG A 225 -7.56 4.34 -24.30
C ARG A 225 -8.12 3.21 -25.17
N ARG A 226 -7.96 3.32 -26.49
CA ARG A 226 -8.40 2.31 -27.47
C ARG A 226 -7.57 1.03 -27.34
N ASP A 227 -6.26 1.13 -27.33
CA ASP A 227 -5.36 -0.04 -27.23
C ASP A 227 -5.50 -0.74 -25.88
N ARG A 228 -5.76 0.03 -24.83
CA ARG A 228 -6.12 -0.52 -23.52
C ARG A 228 -7.41 -1.32 -23.56
N GLY A 229 -8.42 -0.86 -24.31
CA GLY A 229 -9.64 -1.63 -24.58
C GLY A 229 -9.35 -2.95 -25.27
N TYR A 230 -8.55 -2.93 -26.34
CA TYR A 230 -8.15 -4.14 -27.06
C TYR A 230 -7.37 -5.14 -26.19
N LEU A 231 -6.47 -4.66 -25.34
CA LEU A 231 -5.78 -5.49 -24.35
C LEU A 231 -6.75 -6.12 -23.35
N HIS A 232 -7.72 -5.37 -22.84
CA HIS A 232 -8.72 -5.89 -21.91
C HIS A 232 -9.62 -6.94 -22.55
N ASP A 233 -10.10 -6.69 -23.76
CA ASP A 233 -10.93 -7.65 -24.52
C ASP A 233 -10.14 -8.93 -24.80
N TRP A 234 -8.86 -8.79 -25.17
CA TRP A 234 -7.98 -9.92 -25.38
C TRP A 234 -7.73 -10.71 -24.08
N PHE A 235 -7.43 -10.05 -22.96
CA PHE A 235 -7.29 -10.73 -21.67
C PHE A 235 -8.55 -11.51 -21.30
N ARG A 236 -9.75 -10.92 -21.49
CA ARG A 236 -11.02 -11.61 -21.24
C ARG A 236 -11.15 -12.86 -22.10
N SER A 237 -10.83 -12.77 -23.39
CA SER A 237 -10.88 -13.91 -24.31
C SER A 237 -9.94 -15.05 -23.89
N GLN A 238 -8.74 -14.74 -23.38
CA GLN A 238 -7.78 -15.75 -22.92
C GLN A 238 -8.26 -16.44 -21.63
N ILE A 239 -8.83 -15.68 -20.69
CA ILE A 239 -9.40 -16.24 -19.46
C ILE A 239 -10.55 -17.20 -19.79
N GLU A 240 -11.47 -16.79 -20.65
CA GLU A 240 -12.60 -17.64 -21.08
C GLU A 240 -12.13 -18.91 -21.80
N THR A 241 -11.07 -18.81 -22.60
CA THR A 241 -10.50 -19.97 -23.32
C THR A 241 -9.87 -20.97 -22.35
N ASN A 242 -9.05 -20.49 -21.40
CA ASN A 242 -8.40 -21.37 -20.41
C ASN A 242 -9.42 -22.05 -19.49
N GLN A 243 -10.51 -21.36 -19.12
CA GLN A 243 -11.58 -21.97 -18.32
C GLN A 243 -12.33 -23.08 -19.07
N LYS A 244 -12.50 -22.96 -20.39
CA LYS A 244 -13.14 -24.01 -21.21
C LYS A 244 -12.26 -25.24 -21.43
N SER A 245 -10.94 -25.11 -21.33
CA SER A 245 -10.03 -26.25 -21.45
C SER A 245 -9.86 -27.06 -20.17
N GLU A 246 -10.30 -26.52 -19.02
CA GLU A 246 -10.18 -27.16 -17.70
C GLU A 246 -11.49 -27.84 -17.21
N GLY A 247 -12.59 -27.71 -17.95
CA GLY A 247 -13.88 -28.35 -17.66
C GLY A 247 -14.20 -29.49 -18.62
#